data_AF-A6LJX7-F1
#
_entry.id   AF-A6LJX7-F1
#
_cell.length_a   1.000
_cell.length_b   1.000
_cell.length_c   1.000
_cell.angle_alpha   90.00
_cell.angle_beta   90.00
_cell.angle_gamma   90.00
#
_symmetry.space_group_name_H-M   'P 1'
#
loop_
_entity.id
_entity.type
_entity.pdbx_description
1 polymer ?
#
loop_
_entity_poly.entity_id
_entity_poly.type
_entity_poly.pdbx_seq_one_letter_code
_entity_poly.pdbx_strand_id
1 'polypeptide(L)'
;MILYQMNIFFNFFIEENLSKKTIGSLLGISPDRVRLWIKNYLLYGEAECKRGKPKKESFEEEMERLRAEEEGNSKKIEVINELKERFSLELLCKISGISKSTYYRAMKRKDKDNLKKKTKIYTSNAKGYTNIEEERLKI
;
A
#
# COMPACT_ATOMS: atom_id res chain seq x y z
N MET A 1 -30.23 14.20 -21.76
CA MET A 1 -30.04 15.61 -21.35
C MET A 1 -28.78 15.88 -20.51
N ILE A 2 -28.32 14.98 -19.62
CA ILE A 2 -27.17 15.26 -18.72
C ILE A 2 -25.81 15.23 -19.45
N LEU A 3 -25.64 14.36 -20.46
CA LEU A 3 -24.38 14.22 -21.20
C LEU A 3 -24.01 15.49 -22.00
N TYR A 4 -24.99 16.19 -22.58
CA TYR A 4 -24.75 17.45 -23.30
C TYR A 4 -24.28 18.58 -22.39
N GLN A 5 -24.87 18.70 -21.18
CA GLN A 5 -24.40 19.68 -20.20
C GLN A 5 -22.99 19.36 -19.68
N MET A 6 -22.63 18.07 -19.63
CA MET A 6 -21.31 17.63 -19.19
C MET A 6 -20.21 17.94 -20.20
N ASN A 7 -20.50 17.82 -21.50
CA ASN A 7 -19.54 18.12 -22.55
C ASN A 7 -19.32 19.64 -22.70
N ILE A 8 -20.39 20.44 -22.56
CA ILE A 8 -20.28 21.91 -22.53
C ILE A 8 -19.46 22.38 -21.32
N PHE A 9 -19.68 21.77 -20.15
CA PHE A 9 -18.90 22.05 -18.93
C PHE A 9 -17.39 21.80 -19.13
N PHE A 10 -17.06 20.72 -19.84
CA PHE A 10 -15.69 20.30 -20.08
C PHE A 10 -14.89 21.33 -20.87
N ASN A 11 -15.45 21.84 -21.98
CA ASN A 11 -14.80 22.85 -22.80
C ASN A 11 -14.55 24.14 -22.00
N PHE A 12 -15.55 24.62 -21.24
CA PHE A 12 -15.38 25.82 -20.41
C PHE A 12 -14.33 25.69 -19.30
N PHE A 13 -14.15 24.49 -18.73
CA PHE A 13 -13.18 24.29 -17.66
C PHE A 13 -11.74 24.10 -18.18
N ILE A 14 -11.56 23.43 -19.32
CA ILE A 14 -10.23 23.15 -19.88
C ILE A 14 -9.72 24.31 -20.74
N GLU A 15 -10.58 24.94 -21.55
CA GLU A 15 -10.14 25.96 -22.52
C GLU A 15 -10.09 27.37 -21.92
N GLU A 16 -11.05 27.74 -21.07
CA GLU A 16 -11.17 29.12 -20.54
C GLU A 16 -10.74 29.29 -19.08
N ASN A 17 -10.35 28.20 -18.39
CA ASN A 17 -9.90 28.19 -16.98
C ASN A 17 -10.82 28.98 -16.02
N LEU A 18 -12.12 28.93 -16.28
CA LEU A 18 -13.12 29.71 -15.56
C LEU A 18 -13.28 29.24 -14.11
N SER A 19 -13.60 30.20 -13.24
CA SER A 19 -13.87 29.89 -11.84
C SER A 19 -15.11 28.99 -11.71
N LYS A 20 -15.06 28.04 -10.78
CA LYS A 20 -16.15 27.08 -10.52
C LYS A 20 -17.50 27.76 -10.22
N LYS A 21 -17.44 28.94 -9.61
CA LYS A 21 -18.63 29.77 -9.32
C LYS A 21 -19.24 30.31 -10.60
N THR A 22 -18.42 30.84 -11.50
CA THR A 22 -18.84 31.37 -12.79
C THR A 22 -19.50 30.28 -13.64
N ILE A 23 -18.90 29.09 -13.68
CA ILE A 23 -19.44 27.95 -14.43
C ILE A 23 -20.78 27.48 -13.85
N GLY A 24 -20.91 27.45 -12.52
CA GLY A 24 -22.19 27.13 -11.85
C GLY A 24 -23.29 28.12 -12.21
N SER A 25 -22.98 29.43 -12.19
CA SER A 25 -23.92 30.48 -12.58
C SER A 25 -24.32 30.40 -14.05
N LEU A 26 -23.37 30.15 -14.97
CA LEU A 26 -23.63 30.05 -16.40
C LEU A 26 -24.50 28.85 -16.77
N LEU A 27 -24.26 27.71 -16.14
CA LEU A 27 -24.99 26.46 -16.45
C LEU A 27 -26.28 26.31 -15.63
N GLY A 28 -26.55 27.20 -14.68
CA GLY A 28 -27.67 27.08 -13.74
C GLY A 28 -27.52 25.89 -12.79
N ILE A 29 -26.28 25.50 -12.48
CA ILE A 29 -25.94 24.31 -11.69
C ILE A 29 -25.31 24.75 -10.37
N SER A 30 -25.64 24.04 -9.28
CA SER A 30 -25.05 24.35 -7.98
C SER A 30 -23.51 24.21 -8.02
N PRO A 31 -22.76 25.12 -7.37
CA PRO A 31 -21.30 25.07 -7.33
C PRO A 31 -20.74 23.73 -6.81
N ASP A 32 -21.47 23.06 -5.92
CA ASP A 32 -21.11 21.75 -5.40
C ASP A 32 -21.18 20.64 -6.45
N ARG A 33 -22.16 20.72 -7.35
CA ARG A 33 -22.29 19.77 -8.46
C ARG A 33 -21.17 19.98 -9.48
N VAL A 34 -20.79 21.23 -9.76
CA VAL A 34 -19.60 21.57 -10.56
C VAL A 34 -18.33 21.01 -9.92
N ARG A 35 -18.16 21.18 -8.61
CA ARG A 35 -17.01 20.64 -7.87
C ARG A 35 -16.93 19.11 -7.96
N LEU A 36 -18.07 18.42 -7.84
CA LEU A 36 -18.14 16.96 -7.95
C LEU A 36 -17.75 16.48 -9.35
N TRP A 37 -18.21 17.18 -10.39
CA TRP A 37 -17.88 16.88 -11.77
C TRP A 37 -16.40 17.03 -12.09
N ILE A 38 -15.76 18.11 -11.63
CA ILE A 38 -14.30 18.30 -11.73
C ILE A 38 -13.56 17.17 -11.02
N LYS A 39 -13.99 16.83 -9.80
CA LYS A 39 -13.36 15.78 -9.02
C LYS A 39 -13.46 14.42 -9.72
N ASN A 40 -14.63 14.09 -10.26
CA ASN A 40 -14.85 12.84 -10.99
C ASN A 40 -14.05 12.79 -12.29
N TYR A 41 -13.98 13.92 -13.01
CA TYR A 41 -13.19 14.03 -14.23
C TYR A 41 -11.69 13.80 -13.98
N LEU A 42 -11.12 14.46 -12.97
CA LEU A 42 -9.72 14.27 -12.59
C LEU A 42 -9.40 12.83 -12.15
N LEU A 43 -10.38 12.11 -11.60
CA LEU A 43 -10.20 10.76 -11.09
C LEU A 43 -10.35 9.68 -12.16
N TYR A 44 -11.23 9.86 -13.15
CA TYR A 44 -11.65 8.79 -14.05
C TYR A 44 -11.46 9.11 -15.54
N GLY A 45 -10.99 10.30 -15.91
CA GLY A 45 -11.11 10.78 -17.28
C GLY A 45 -12.58 11.06 -17.60
N GLU A 46 -13.07 10.86 -18.81
CA GLU A 46 -14.45 11.16 -19.23
C GLU A 46 -15.51 10.51 -18.29
N ALA A 47 -16.18 11.34 -17.49
CA ALA A 47 -16.89 10.86 -16.30
C ALA A 47 -18.33 10.42 -16.61
N GLU A 48 -18.53 9.12 -16.75
CA GLU A 48 -19.81 8.53 -16.35
C GLU A 48 -20.00 8.74 -14.84
N CYS A 49 -21.02 9.50 -14.47
CA CYS A 49 -21.46 9.65 -13.08
C CYS A 49 -22.01 8.29 -12.57
N LYS A 50 -21.14 7.38 -12.12
CA LYS A 50 -21.59 6.16 -11.44
C LYS A 50 -22.13 6.54 -10.06
N ARG A 51 -23.45 6.78 -9.99
CA ARG A 51 -24.18 6.84 -8.71
C ARG A 51 -24.23 5.44 -8.11
N GLY A 52 -23.51 5.24 -7.01
CA GLY A 52 -23.51 4.00 -6.24
C GLY A 52 -22.45 4.02 -5.13
N LYS A 53 -22.60 3.15 -4.12
CA LYS A 53 -21.52 2.88 -3.15
C LYS A 53 -20.23 2.58 -3.92
N PRO A 54 -19.05 3.00 -3.42
CA PRO A 54 -17.78 2.61 -4.02
C PRO A 54 -17.80 1.11 -4.26
N LYS A 55 -17.47 0.70 -5.50
CA LYS A 55 -17.44 -0.71 -5.90
C LYS A 55 -16.68 -1.45 -4.82
N LYS A 56 -17.36 -2.38 -4.11
CA LYS A 56 -16.71 -3.23 -3.12
C LYS A 56 -15.63 -3.96 -3.91
N GLU A 57 -14.39 -3.61 -3.64
CA GLU A 57 -13.23 -4.21 -4.28
C GLU A 57 -13.39 -5.72 -4.11
N SER A 58 -13.18 -6.47 -5.18
CA SER A 58 -13.26 -7.91 -5.04
C SER A 58 -12.19 -8.32 -4.01
N PHE A 59 -12.46 -9.36 -3.23
CA PHE A 59 -11.48 -9.87 -2.27
C PHE A 59 -10.12 -10.13 -2.94
N GLU A 60 -10.14 -10.54 -4.20
CA GLU A 60 -8.95 -10.70 -5.06
C GLU A 60 -8.19 -9.37 -5.27
N GLU A 61 -8.88 -8.28 -5.65
CA GLU A 61 -8.27 -6.96 -5.90
C GLU A 61 -7.72 -6.32 -4.62
N GLU A 62 -8.33 -6.58 -3.47
CA GLU A 62 -7.84 -6.13 -2.16
C GLU A 62 -6.63 -6.97 -1.72
N MET A 63 -6.70 -8.30 -1.89
CA MET A 63 -5.61 -9.21 -1.56
C MET A 63 -4.35 -8.95 -2.42
N GLU A 64 -4.53 -8.63 -3.71
CA GLU A 64 -3.43 -8.28 -4.62
C GLU A 64 -2.71 -6.99 -4.18
N ARG A 65 -3.46 -5.97 -3.76
CA ARG A 65 -2.87 -4.73 -3.23
C ARG A 65 -2.16 -4.92 -1.92
N LEU A 66 -2.73 -5.71 -1.00
CA LEU A 66 -2.08 -6.04 0.27
C LEU A 66 -0.77 -6.81 0.04
N ARG A 67 -0.70 -7.67 -0.98
CA ARG A 67 0.55 -8.35 -1.38
C ARG A 67 1.59 -7.37 -1.90
N ALA A 68 1.21 -6.46 -2.80
CA ALA A 68 2.12 -5.45 -3.33
C ALA A 68 2.62 -4.50 -2.23
N GLU A 69 1.76 -4.14 -1.29
CA GLU A 69 2.12 -3.28 -0.16
C GLU A 69 3.05 -4.01 0.85
N GLU A 70 2.81 -5.28 1.16
CA GLU A 70 3.72 -6.09 1.99
C GLU A 70 5.11 -6.23 1.35
N GLU A 71 5.19 -6.45 0.03
CA GLU A 71 6.47 -6.55 -0.67
C GLU A 71 7.24 -5.22 -0.65
N GLY A 72 6.56 -4.11 -0.90
CA GLY A 72 7.14 -2.76 -0.81
C GLY A 72 7.63 -2.44 0.60
N ASN A 73 6.88 -2.86 1.62
CA ASN A 73 7.26 -2.65 3.02
C ASN A 73 8.51 -3.45 3.41
N SER A 74 8.69 -4.66 2.89
CA SER A 74 9.88 -5.48 3.16
C SER A 74 11.19 -4.78 2.75
N LYS A 75 11.24 -4.25 1.52
CA LYS A 75 12.41 -3.52 0.97
C LYS A 75 12.70 -2.26 1.79
N LYS A 76 11.68 -1.50 2.15
CA LYS A 76 11.81 -0.31 3.01
C LYS A 76 12.36 -0.66 4.40
N ILE A 77 11.90 -1.76 5.02
CA ILE A 77 12.39 -2.20 6.33
C ILE A 77 13.87 -2.60 6.29
N GLU A 78 14.34 -3.17 5.17
CA GLU A 78 15.75 -3.46 4.95
C GLU A 78 16.60 -2.18 4.96
N VAL A 79 16.19 -1.17 4.17
CA VAL A 79 16.86 0.14 4.16
C VAL A 79 16.84 0.80 5.55
N ILE A 80 15.72 0.73 6.28
CA ILE A 80 15.65 1.23 7.66
C ILE A 80 16.68 0.52 8.55
N ASN A 81 16.86 -0.80 8.40
CA ASN A 81 17.81 -1.55 9.21
C ASN A 81 19.28 -1.23 8.91
N GLU A 82 19.62 -0.86 7.69
CA GLU A 82 20.97 -0.40 7.34
C GLU A 82 21.27 0.98 7.92
N LEU A 83 20.26 1.86 7.93
CA LEU A 83 20.41 3.26 8.34
C LEU A 83 20.14 3.52 9.83
N LYS A 84 19.57 2.54 10.57
CA LYS A 84 19.21 2.70 11.99
C LYS A 84 20.40 3.01 12.90
N GLU A 85 21.62 2.64 12.49
CA GLU A 85 22.84 2.91 13.25
C GLU A 85 23.25 4.40 13.19
N ARG A 86 22.78 5.14 12.16
CA ARG A 86 23.16 6.53 11.90
C ARG A 86 22.03 7.54 12.13
N PHE A 87 20.78 7.10 12.00
CA PHE A 87 19.62 7.96 12.07
C PHE A 87 18.59 7.43 13.07
N SER A 88 17.80 8.34 13.64
CA SER A 88 16.71 7.94 14.52
C SER A 88 15.67 7.10 13.76
N LEU A 89 15.20 6.03 14.39
CA LEU A 89 14.17 5.16 13.83
C LEU A 89 12.90 5.93 13.47
N GLU A 90 12.56 6.95 14.25
CA GLU A 90 11.40 7.80 13.98
C GLU A 90 11.51 8.55 12.65
N LEU A 91 12.67 9.11 12.35
CA LEU A 91 12.92 9.79 11.09
C LEU A 91 12.85 8.81 9.91
N LEU A 92 13.48 7.65 10.04
CA LEU A 92 13.50 6.61 9.01
C LEU A 92 12.09 6.09 8.70
N CYS A 93 11.27 5.87 9.73
CA CYS A 93 9.86 5.51 9.58
C CYS A 93 9.05 6.59 8.86
N LYS A 94 9.25 7.87 9.22
CA LYS A 94 8.57 9.00 8.55
C LYS A 94 8.93 9.10 7.07
N ILE A 95 10.21 9.01 6.72
CA ILE A 95 10.69 9.13 5.33
C ILE A 95 10.21 7.95 4.48
N SER A 96 10.25 6.73 5.02
CA SER A 96 9.82 5.53 4.29
C SER A 96 8.30 5.37 4.17
N GLY A 97 7.52 6.18 4.92
CA GLY A 97 6.07 6.06 5.02
C GLY A 97 5.63 4.81 5.77
N ILE A 98 6.49 4.24 6.62
CA ILE A 98 6.19 3.04 7.42
C ILE A 98 5.90 3.44 8.85
N SER A 99 4.82 2.90 9.42
CA SER A 99 4.52 3.10 10.83
C SER A 99 5.54 2.36 11.72
N LYS A 100 5.86 2.93 12.90
CA LYS A 100 6.74 2.25 13.88
C LYS A 100 6.25 0.84 14.22
N SER A 101 4.93 0.64 14.30
CA SER A 101 4.34 -0.66 14.61
C SER A 101 4.57 -1.68 13.50
N THR A 102 4.48 -1.29 12.23
CA THR A 102 4.81 -2.15 11.08
C THR A 102 6.27 -2.59 11.12
N TYR A 103 7.19 -1.66 11.40
CA TYR A 103 8.62 -1.97 11.56
C TYR A 103 8.85 -3.00 12.68
N TYR A 104 8.33 -2.77 13.89
CA TYR A 104 8.51 -3.70 15.00
C TYR A 104 7.85 -5.06 14.77
N ARG A 105 6.71 -5.11 14.07
CA ARG A 105 6.08 -6.38 13.66
C ARG A 105 7.00 -7.17 12.73
N ALA A 106 7.62 -6.51 11.75
CA ALA A 106 8.55 -7.16 10.84
C ALA A 106 9.80 -7.69 11.55
N MET A 107 10.36 -6.91 12.50
CA MET A 107 11.50 -7.36 13.31
C MET A 107 11.14 -8.59 14.16
N LYS A 108 9.98 -8.60 14.81
CA LYS A 108 9.50 -9.78 15.57
C LYS A 108 9.33 -11.02 14.69
N ARG A 109 8.89 -10.87 13.43
CA ARG A 109 8.82 -11.99 12.47
C ARG A 109 10.22 -12.54 12.16
N LYS A 110 11.20 -11.66 11.88
CA LYS A 110 12.60 -12.04 11.61
C LYS A 110 13.25 -12.75 12.80
N ASP A 111 13.04 -12.27 14.03
CA ASP A 111 13.61 -12.88 15.23
C ASP A 111 13.08 -14.30 15.46
N LYS A 112 11.77 -14.51 15.22
CA LYS A 112 11.13 -15.83 15.31
C LYS A 112 11.67 -16.80 14.26
N ASP A 113 11.90 -16.33 13.03
CA ASP A 113 12.44 -17.17 11.97
C ASP A 113 13.92 -17.52 12.19
N ASN A 114 14.70 -16.59 12.72
CA ASN A 114 16.08 -16.84 13.14
C ASN A 114 16.15 -17.86 14.28
N LEU A 115 15.24 -17.79 15.25
CA LEU A 115 15.14 -18.76 16.34
C LEU A 115 14.85 -20.16 15.79
N LYS A 116 13.85 -20.30 14.90
CA LYS A 116 13.53 -21.59 14.25
C LYS A 116 14.72 -22.16 13.48
N LYS A 117 15.48 -21.34 12.77
CA LYS A 117 16.69 -21.78 12.04
C LYS A 117 17.74 -22.32 13.01
N LYS A 118 18.02 -21.59 14.10
CA LYS A 118 18.94 -22.05 15.15
C LYS A 118 18.50 -23.39 15.74
N THR A 119 17.23 -23.52 16.13
CA THR A 119 16.70 -24.78 16.70
C THR A 119 16.89 -25.96 15.75
N LYS A 120 16.65 -25.77 14.44
CA LYS A 120 16.88 -26.82 13.43
C LYS A 120 18.35 -27.27 13.38
N ILE A 121 19.29 -26.33 13.38
CA ILE A 121 20.74 -26.61 13.38
C ILE A 121 21.15 -27.43 14.61
N TYR A 122 20.65 -27.07 15.80
CA TYR A 122 20.92 -27.85 17.02
C TYR A 122 20.35 -29.27 16.93
N THR A 123 19.12 -29.43 16.42
CA THR A 123 18.51 -30.76 16.27
C THR A 123 19.17 -31.62 15.20
N SER A 124 19.70 -31.04 14.11
CA SER A 124 20.45 -31.78 13.10
C SER A 124 21.83 -32.20 13.60
N ASN A 125 22.51 -31.33 14.35
CA ASN A 125 23.81 -31.64 14.92
C ASN A 125 23.69 -32.73 15.99
N ALA A 126 22.66 -32.67 16.85
CA ALA A 126 22.41 -33.68 17.87
C ALA A 126 22.19 -35.09 17.28
N LYS A 127 21.46 -35.20 16.15
CA LYS A 127 21.29 -36.47 15.41
C LYS A 127 22.60 -36.99 14.81
N GLY A 128 23.51 -36.09 14.44
CA GLY A 128 24.85 -36.46 13.98
C GLY A 128 25.67 -37.15 15.07
N TYR A 129 25.63 -36.63 16.30
CA TYR A 129 26.34 -37.24 17.44
C TYR A 129 25.76 -38.60 17.84
N THR A 130 24.43 -38.74 17.88
CA THR A 130 23.79 -40.03 18.23
C THR A 130 24.10 -41.13 17.20
N ASN A 131 24.17 -40.78 15.91
CA ASN A 131 24.53 -41.73 14.86
C ASN A 131 26.01 -42.18 14.96
N ILE A 132 26.92 -41.28 15.32
CA ILE A 132 28.35 -41.60 15.52
C ILE A 132 28.56 -42.47 16.76
N GLU A 133 27.82 -42.22 17.84
CA GLU A 133 27.87 -43.05 19.06
C GLU A 133 27.28 -44.46 18.85
N GLU A 134 26.15 -44.58 18.14
CA GLU A 134 25.56 -45.88 17.79
C GLU A 134 26.45 -46.72 16.85
N GLU A 135 27.25 -46.07 15.99
CA GLU A 135 28.19 -46.75 15.09
C GLU A 135 29.47 -47.19 15.82
N ARG A 136 29.92 -46.43 16.84
CA ARG A 136 31.07 -46.80 17.70
C ARG A 136 30.78 -47.92 18.69
N LEU A 137 29.54 -48.10 19.13
CA LEU A 137 29.12 -49.15 20.08
C LEU A 137 28.86 -50.52 19.41
N LYS A 138 28.94 -50.61 18.07
CA LYS A 138 28.73 -51.84 17.30
C LYS A 138 30.02 -52.55 16.86
N ILE A 139 31.19 -52.07 17.31
CA ILE A 139 32.51 -52.70 17.12
C ILE A 139 32.93 -53.35 18.43
#